data_AF-K0R7W4-F1
#
_entry.id   AF-K0R7W4-F1
#
_cell.length_a   1.000
_cell.length_b   1.000
_cell.length_c   1.000
_cell.angle_alpha   90.00
_cell.angle_beta   90.00
_cell.angle_gamma   90.00
#
_symmetry.space_group_name_H-M   'P 1'
#
loop_
_entity.id
_entity.type
_entity.pdbx_description
1 polymer ?
#
loop_
_entity_poly.entity_id
_entity_poly.type
_entity_poly.pdbx_seq_one_letter_code
_entity_poly.pdbx_strand_id
1 'polypeptide(L)'
;GAYFNGNSGSAHVFVRSGEDWKHQAKVLAPDGAAGDYFGASVAIYGDTIVVGAWYDDDNGSSSGSAHVFARSGEEWTHQAKLLAPDGAAGDVFGRRFAIYENSIVVVAQYDDDNGYGSGSAHVFVVG
;
A
#
# COMPACT_ATOMS: atom_id res chain seq x y z
N GLY A 1 -13.47 -13.77 4.52
CA GLY A 1 -12.60 -14.45 5.49
C GLY A 1 -12.15 -15.76 4.89
N ALA A 2 -10.85 -15.91 4.67
CA ALA A 2 -10.18 -17.15 4.31
C ALA A 2 -8.90 -17.24 5.14
N TYR A 3 -8.68 -18.41 5.71
CA TYR A 3 -7.63 -18.71 6.67
C TYR A 3 -6.22 -18.57 6.06
N PHE A 4 -5.29 -18.12 6.91
CA PHE A 4 -3.85 -17.96 6.71
C PHE A 4 -3.22 -19.00 5.77
N ASN A 5 -2.97 -18.63 4.51
CA ASN A 5 -2.31 -19.47 3.52
C ASN A 5 -1.23 -18.65 2.83
N GLY A 6 -0.05 -18.53 3.45
CA GLY A 6 1.27 -18.31 2.83
C GLY A 6 1.45 -17.18 1.80
N ASN A 7 0.43 -16.36 1.53
CA ASN A 7 0.41 -15.38 0.46
C ASN A 7 0.59 -14.02 1.09
N SER A 8 1.54 -13.26 0.56
CA SER A 8 1.73 -11.86 0.88
C SER A 8 0.57 -11.00 0.40
N GLY A 9 -0.20 -11.47 -0.59
CA GLY A 9 -1.33 -10.75 -1.17
C GLY A 9 -0.99 -10.24 -2.58
N SER A 10 -1.94 -9.54 -3.21
CA SER A 10 -1.75 -8.97 -4.55
C SER A 10 -2.80 -7.90 -4.85
N ALA A 11 -2.47 -6.94 -5.72
CA ALA A 11 -3.44 -6.02 -6.31
C ALA A 11 -3.58 -6.27 -7.81
N HIS A 12 -4.79 -6.08 -8.35
CA HIS A 12 -5.09 -6.29 -9.75
C HIS A 12 -5.60 -4.98 -10.37
N VAL A 13 -5.06 -4.63 -11.54
CA VAL A 13 -5.44 -3.44 -12.29
C VAL A 13 -6.36 -3.85 -13.44
N PHE A 14 -7.52 -3.17 -13.53
CA PHE A 14 -8.46 -3.32 -14.63
C PHE A 14 -8.65 -1.96 -15.30
N VAL A 15 -8.67 -1.94 -16.64
CA VAL A 15 -8.90 -0.74 -17.45
C VAL A 15 -10.22 -0.88 -18.20
N ARG A 16 -11.01 0.19 -18.19
CA ARG A 16 -12.27 0.23 -18.91
C ARG A 16 -12.03 0.43 -20.42
N SER A 17 -12.60 -0.45 -21.23
CA SER A 17 -12.51 -0.45 -22.69
C SER A 17 -13.93 -0.47 -23.27
N GLY A 18 -14.55 0.69 -23.39
CA GLY A 18 -15.97 0.82 -23.74
C GLY A 18 -16.87 0.44 -22.56
N GLU A 19 -17.70 -0.58 -22.75
CA GLU A 19 -18.58 -1.11 -21.69
C GLU A 19 -17.90 -2.21 -20.85
N ASP A 20 -16.77 -2.76 -21.32
CA ASP A 20 -16.07 -3.85 -20.66
C ASP A 20 -14.93 -3.38 -19.75
N TRP A 21 -14.62 -4.19 -18.74
CA TRP A 21 -13.39 -4.10 -17.95
C TRP A 21 -12.40 -5.15 -18.40
N LYS A 22 -11.19 -4.74 -18.77
CA LYS A 22 -10.10 -5.65 -19.16
C LYS A 22 -9.07 -5.71 -18.06
N HIS A 23 -8.67 -6.93 -17.68
CA HIS A 23 -7.54 -7.14 -16.77
C HIS A 23 -6.27 -6.66 -17.47
N GLN A 24 -5.57 -5.70 -16.87
CA GLN A 24 -4.34 -5.13 -17.42
C GLN A 24 -3.11 -5.71 -16.72
N ALA A 25 -3.11 -5.76 -15.38
CA ALA A 25 -1.94 -6.19 -14.62
C ALA A 25 -2.30 -6.82 -13.28
N LYS A 26 -1.39 -7.64 -12.76
CA LYS A 26 -1.33 -8.05 -11.35
C LYS A 26 -0.01 -7.53 -10.79
N VAL A 27 -0.07 -6.67 -9.77
CA VAL A 27 1.11 -6.16 -9.09
C VAL A 27 1.30 -6.88 -7.75
N LEU A 28 2.57 -7.10 -7.40
CA LEU A 28 3.02 -7.77 -6.18
C LEU A 28 4.03 -6.87 -5.46
N ALA A 29 4.07 -6.92 -4.14
CA ALA A 29 5.22 -6.42 -3.39
C ALA A 29 6.47 -7.25 -3.77
N PRO A 30 7.60 -6.62 -4.18
CA PRO A 30 8.83 -7.35 -4.51
C PRO A 30 9.39 -8.19 -3.34
N ASP A 31 9.13 -7.76 -2.12
CA ASP A 31 9.58 -8.30 -0.84
C ASP A 31 8.43 -8.91 -0.02
N GLY A 32 7.24 -9.07 -0.61
CA GLY A 32 6.06 -9.49 0.15
C GLY A 32 6.23 -10.85 0.82
N ALA A 33 6.13 -10.86 2.14
CA ALA A 33 6.15 -12.03 3.00
C ALA A 33 4.74 -12.52 3.37
N ALA A 34 4.65 -13.79 3.77
CA ALA A 34 3.38 -14.39 4.14
C ALA A 34 2.77 -13.68 5.34
N GLY A 35 1.60 -13.09 5.14
CA GLY A 35 0.92 -12.37 6.22
C GLY A 35 1.19 -10.87 6.24
N ASP A 36 1.73 -10.26 5.17
CA ASP A 36 1.86 -8.79 5.04
C ASP A 36 0.56 -8.11 4.59
N TYR A 37 -0.36 -8.88 4.00
CA TYR A 37 -1.66 -8.43 3.50
C TYR A 37 -1.55 -7.32 2.46
N PHE A 38 -0.57 -7.44 1.56
CA PHE A 38 -0.43 -6.60 0.38
C PHE A 38 -1.73 -6.59 -0.45
N GLY A 39 -2.20 -5.39 -0.80
CA GLY A 39 -3.46 -5.22 -1.54
C GLY A 39 -4.68 -5.03 -0.64
N ALA A 40 -4.51 -4.98 0.69
CA ALA A 40 -5.62 -4.69 1.61
C ALA A 40 -6.20 -3.27 1.45
N SER A 41 -5.40 -2.36 0.90
CA SER A 41 -5.73 -0.96 0.65
C SER A 41 -5.06 -0.50 -0.64
N VAL A 42 -5.78 0.28 -1.44
CA VAL A 42 -5.30 0.78 -2.74
C VAL A 42 -5.77 2.22 -2.93
N ALA A 43 -4.89 3.06 -3.47
CA ALA A 43 -5.22 4.39 -3.99
C ALA A 43 -4.61 4.57 -5.38
N ILE A 44 -5.26 5.37 -6.23
CA ILE A 44 -4.83 5.62 -7.61
C ILE A 44 -5.02 7.09 -7.98
N TYR A 45 -4.02 7.67 -8.64
CA TYR A 45 -4.13 8.96 -9.31
C TYR A 45 -3.28 8.95 -10.59
N GLY A 46 -3.91 9.27 -11.72
CA GLY A 46 -3.25 9.24 -13.03
C GLY A 46 -2.59 7.88 -13.31
N ASP A 47 -1.28 7.91 -13.50
CA ASP A 47 -0.43 6.74 -13.77
C ASP A 47 0.24 6.17 -12.50
N THR A 48 -0.19 6.55 -11.31
CA THR A 48 0.38 6.08 -10.04
C THR A 48 -0.65 5.33 -9.21
N ILE A 49 -0.26 4.15 -8.70
CA ILE A 49 -1.01 3.43 -7.66
C ILE A 49 -0.16 3.28 -6.41
N VAL A 50 -0.84 3.29 -5.27
CA VAL A 50 -0.25 3.00 -3.96
C VAL A 50 -1.01 1.82 -3.39
N VAL A 51 -0.27 0.80 -2.97
CA VAL A 51 -0.82 -0.46 -2.45
C VAL A 51 -0.25 -0.72 -1.07
N GLY A 52 -1.10 -0.96 -0.09
CA GLY A 52 -0.71 -1.15 1.30
C GLY A 52 -0.49 -2.61 1.67
N ALA A 53 0.47 -2.82 2.56
CA ALA A 53 0.79 -4.07 3.23
C ALA A 53 0.84 -3.79 4.75
N TRP A 54 -0.33 -3.61 5.34
CA TRP A 54 -0.50 -3.13 6.71
C TRP A 54 -0.04 -4.08 7.82
N TYR A 55 0.35 -5.31 7.50
CA TYR A 55 0.94 -6.27 8.44
C TYR A 55 2.42 -6.57 8.18
N ASP A 56 3.03 -5.90 7.21
CA ASP A 56 4.48 -5.92 6.98
C ASP A 56 5.23 -5.60 8.29
N ASP A 57 6.32 -6.32 8.54
CA ASP A 57 7.06 -6.27 9.80
C ASP A 57 8.48 -5.69 9.69
N ASP A 58 8.82 -5.08 8.54
CA ASP A 58 10.15 -4.54 8.25
C ASP A 58 10.66 -3.50 9.27
N ASN A 59 9.77 -2.71 9.88
CA ASN A 59 10.13 -1.73 10.92
C ASN A 59 9.63 -2.12 12.32
N GLY A 60 9.27 -3.39 12.52
CA GLY A 60 8.66 -3.89 13.76
C GLY A 60 7.37 -4.65 13.47
N SER A 61 6.97 -5.55 14.38
CA SER A 61 5.81 -6.42 14.16
C SER A 61 4.56 -5.63 13.79
N SER A 62 4.01 -5.89 12.59
CA SER A 62 2.83 -5.15 12.08
C SER A 62 3.03 -3.63 11.98
N SER A 63 4.26 -3.17 11.73
CA SER A 63 4.57 -1.74 11.51
C SER A 63 3.93 -1.23 10.21
N GLY A 64 3.80 -2.10 9.21
CA GLY A 64 3.11 -1.83 7.96
C GLY A 64 3.95 -1.07 6.94
N SER A 65 3.58 -1.20 5.67
CA SER A 65 4.24 -0.52 4.55
C SER A 65 3.26 -0.12 3.44
N ALA A 66 3.73 0.72 2.52
CA ALA A 66 3.01 1.07 1.30
C ALA A 66 3.94 1.02 0.09
N HIS A 67 3.46 0.50 -1.03
CA HIS A 67 4.23 0.31 -2.26
C HIS A 67 3.67 1.17 -3.37
N VAL A 68 4.53 1.96 -3.99
CA VAL A 68 4.21 2.84 -5.12
C VAL A 68 4.54 2.12 -6.42
N PHE A 69 3.59 2.11 -7.36
CA PHE A 69 3.82 1.65 -8.71
C PHE A 69 3.45 2.74 -9.71
N ALA A 70 4.22 2.84 -10.79
CA ALA A 70 3.97 3.77 -11.88
C ALA A 70 3.68 3.01 -13.18
N ARG A 71 2.74 3.55 -13.97
CA ARG A 71 2.37 3.05 -15.29
C ARG A 71 3.17 3.73 -16.38
N SER A 72 3.69 2.94 -17.32
CA SER A 72 4.25 3.41 -18.59
C SER A 72 3.66 2.59 -19.73
N GLY A 73 2.71 3.16 -20.46
CA GLY A 73 1.91 2.42 -21.44
C GLY A 73 0.96 1.44 -20.74
N GLU A 74 1.14 0.14 -20.97
CA GLU A 74 0.34 -0.91 -20.31
C GLU A 74 1.07 -1.56 -19.11
N GLU A 75 2.34 -1.22 -18.91
CA GLU A 75 3.20 -1.82 -17.89
C GLU A 75 3.13 -1.04 -16.57
N TRP A 76 3.06 -1.77 -15.45
CA TRP A 76 3.12 -1.23 -14.09
C TRP A 76 4.40 -1.69 -13.41
N THR A 77 5.21 -0.74 -12.95
CA THR A 77 6.52 -1.02 -12.34
C THR A 77 6.58 -0.51 -10.90
N HIS A 78 7.15 -1.30 -10.00
CA HIS A 78 7.39 -0.88 -8.61
C HIS A 78 8.44 0.23 -8.60
N GLN A 79 8.13 1.33 -7.92
CA GLN A 79 8.97 2.52 -7.83
C GLN A 79 9.57 2.70 -6.44
N ALA A 80 8.76 2.49 -5.40
CA ALA A 80 9.19 2.72 -4.03
C ALA A 80 8.42 1.86 -3.04
N LYS A 81 9.09 1.52 -1.93
CA LYS A 81 8.46 1.12 -0.68
C LYS A 81 8.52 2.31 0.28
N LEU A 82 7.40 2.63 0.90
CA LEU A 82 7.25 3.67 1.90
C LEU A 82 7.07 2.99 3.25
N LEU A 83 7.89 3.41 4.21
CA LEU A 83 7.81 3.04 5.61
C LEU A 83 7.53 4.31 6.41
N ALA A 84 6.83 4.18 7.54
CA ALA A 84 6.74 5.26 8.51
C ALA A 84 8.15 5.56 9.07
N PRO A 85 8.64 6.81 9.04
CA PRO A 85 9.98 7.15 9.57
C PRO A 85 10.18 6.81 11.05
N ASP A 86 9.09 6.84 11.81
CA ASP A 86 8.92 6.49 13.22
C ASP A 86 8.30 5.10 13.42
N GLY A 87 8.11 4.33 12.34
CA GLY A 87 7.36 3.08 12.36
C GLY A 87 7.84 2.12 13.46
N ALA A 88 6.90 1.73 14.30
CA ALA A 88 7.08 0.82 15.42
C ALA A 88 6.09 -0.34 15.34
N ALA A 89 6.23 -1.28 16.26
CA ALA A 89 5.36 -2.44 16.30
C ALA A 89 3.91 -2.04 16.62
N GLY A 90 2.99 -2.33 15.70
CA GLY A 90 1.55 -2.10 15.87
C GLY A 90 1.00 -0.86 15.15
N ASP A 91 1.84 -0.04 14.54
CA ASP A 91 1.42 1.21 13.88
C ASP A 91 0.51 0.98 12.67
N VAL A 92 0.66 -0.17 12.01
CA VAL A 92 -0.11 -0.60 10.83
C VAL A 92 -0.15 0.46 9.72
N PHE A 93 1.00 1.07 9.43
CA PHE A 93 1.16 2.01 8.32
C PHE A 93 0.66 1.40 7.00
N GLY A 94 0.05 2.23 6.16
CA GLY A 94 -0.50 1.77 4.88
C GLY A 94 -1.88 1.12 4.96
N ARG A 95 -2.53 1.07 6.14
CA ARG A 95 -3.89 0.51 6.26
C ARG A 95 -4.95 1.33 5.51
N ARG A 96 -4.78 2.64 5.36
CA ARG A 96 -5.66 3.52 4.59
C ARG A 96 -4.84 4.59 3.85
N PHE A 97 -5.34 5.02 2.70
CA PHE A 97 -4.67 5.97 1.81
C PHE A 97 -5.63 7.03 1.28
N ALA A 98 -5.08 8.18 0.92
CA ALA A 98 -5.62 9.11 -0.07
C ALA A 98 -4.46 9.61 -0.96
N ILE A 99 -4.72 9.82 -2.25
CA ILE A 99 -3.71 10.34 -3.20
C ILE A 99 -4.36 11.47 -4.01
N TYR A 100 -3.62 12.55 -4.22
CA TYR A 100 -4.00 13.65 -5.09
C TYR A 100 -2.75 14.27 -5.73
N GLU A 101 -2.74 14.38 -7.05
CA GLU A 101 -1.57 14.84 -7.81
C GLU A 101 -0.30 14.05 -7.43
N ASN A 102 0.74 14.74 -6.99
CA ASN A 102 2.00 14.16 -6.57
C ASN A 102 2.04 13.87 -5.07
N SER A 103 0.95 14.10 -4.32
CA SER A 103 0.90 13.92 -2.87
C SER A 103 0.14 12.64 -2.51
N ILE A 104 0.79 11.75 -1.78
CA ILE A 104 0.19 10.57 -1.16
C ILE A 104 0.05 10.85 0.33
N VAL A 105 -1.17 10.81 0.85
CA VAL A 105 -1.46 10.76 2.29
C VAL A 105 -1.64 9.31 2.70
N VAL A 106 -0.75 8.81 3.55
CA VAL A 106 -0.86 7.48 4.16
C VAL A 106 -1.21 7.68 5.63
N VAL A 107 -2.22 6.97 6.13
CA VAL A 107 -2.56 7.03 7.55
C VAL A 107 -2.28 5.70 8.26
N ALA A 108 -1.68 5.80 9.44
CA ALA A 108 -1.46 4.74 10.40
C ALA A 108 -2.47 4.94 11.53
N GLN A 109 -3.57 4.19 11.54
CA GLN A 109 -4.68 4.44 12.48
C GLN A 109 -4.47 3.89 13.90
N TYR A 110 -3.29 3.30 14.18
CA TYR A 110 -2.93 2.82 15.51
C TYR A 110 -1.60 3.35 16.04
N ASP A 111 -0.94 4.26 15.32
CA ASP A 111 0.22 4.96 15.84
C ASP A 111 -0.09 5.49 17.25
N ASP A 112 0.74 5.08 18.22
CA ASP A 112 0.57 5.32 19.64
C ASP A 112 1.52 6.39 20.19
N ASP A 113 2.22 7.12 19.32
CA ASP A 113 3.15 8.20 19.70
C ASP A 113 2.47 9.34 20.49
N ASN A 114 1.14 9.48 20.39
CA ASN A 114 0.32 10.38 21.22
C ASN A 114 -0.75 9.66 22.07
N GLY A 115 -0.55 8.37 22.36
CA GLY A 115 -1.43 7.53 23.16
C GLY A 115 -2.11 6.42 22.36
N TYR A 116 -2.58 5.37 23.03
CA TYR A 116 -3.16 4.17 22.43
C TYR A 116 -4.21 4.49 21.34
N GLY A 117 -3.86 4.26 20.07
CA GLY A 117 -4.75 4.50 18.93
C GLY A 117 -4.89 5.96 18.49
N SER A 118 -3.88 6.81 18.75
CA SER A 118 -3.89 8.23 18.36
C SER A 118 -3.85 8.43 16.84
N GLY A 119 -3.17 7.54 16.14
CA GLY A 119 -3.02 7.51 14.69
C GLY A 119 -2.21 8.69 14.12
N SER A 120 -1.49 8.46 13.02
CA SER A 120 -0.73 9.46 12.30
C SER A 120 -1.06 9.48 10.81
N ALA A 121 -0.70 10.58 10.16
CA ALA A 121 -0.84 10.77 8.73
C ALA A 121 0.49 11.29 8.17
N HIS A 122 1.06 10.55 7.22
CA HIS A 122 2.30 10.92 6.54
C HIS A 122 1.99 11.35 5.11
N VAL A 123 2.61 12.45 4.67
CA VAL A 123 2.50 12.95 3.30
C VAL A 123 3.80 12.67 2.56
N PHE A 124 3.71 11.95 1.45
CA PHE A 124 4.83 11.67 0.55
C PHE A 124 4.62 12.40 -0.77
N VAL A 125 5.67 13.01 -1.30
CA VAL A 125 5.67 13.64 -2.62
C VAL A 125 6.39 12.74 -3.61
N VAL A 126 5.70 12.31 -4.67
CA VAL A 126 6.28 11.50 -5.75
C VAL A 126 6.74 12.44 -6.87
N GLY A 127 8.04 12.44 -7.16
CA GLY A 127 8.68 13.29 -8.18
C GLY A 127 8.76 12.67 -9.56
#